data_AF-A0A241XRU2-F1
#
_entry.id   AF-A0A241XRU2-F1
#
_cell.length_a   1.000
_cell.length_b   1.000
_cell.length_c   1.000
_cell.angle_alpha   90.00
_cell.angle_beta   90.00
_cell.angle_gamma   90.00
#
_symmetry.space_group_name_H-M   'P 1'
#
loop_
_entity.id
_entity.type
_entity.pdbx_description
1 polymer ?
#
loop_
_entity_poly.entity_id
_entity_poly.type
_entity_poly.pdbx_seq_one_letter_code
_entity_poly.pdbx_strand_id
1 'polypeptide(L)' 'MPTVIIDGVEYVPRAEIPELTDERLKAAIEELVSIQYFKENHKAVRQAWNVLHCLAPELAQLAADNPKAAFDRIHGFDKG' A
#
# COMPACT_ATOMS: atom_id res chain seq x y z
N MET A 1 15.13 19.14 11.59
CA MET A 1 14.37 19.11 12.88
C MET A 1 15.40 19.03 13.99
N PRO A 2 15.27 19.77 15.10
CA PRO A 2 16.23 19.69 16.19
C PRO A 2 16.20 18.29 16.81
N THR A 3 17.36 17.66 16.96
CA THR A 3 17.53 16.37 17.66
C THR A 3 17.40 16.61 19.16
N VAL A 4 16.44 15.95 19.81
CA VAL A 4 16.26 16.02 21.26
C VAL A 4 16.80 14.72 21.86
N ILE A 5 17.74 14.82 22.80
CA ILE A 5 18.27 13.66 23.52
C ILE A 5 17.74 13.73 24.95
N ILE A 6 17.07 12.66 25.40
CA ILE A 6 16.59 12.50 26.79
C ILE A 6 17.32 11.31 27.38
N ASP A 7 18.02 11.50 28.50
CA ASP A 7 18.78 10.45 29.20
C ASP A 7 19.76 9.65 28.32
N GLY A 8 20.36 10.30 27.32
CA GLY A 8 21.32 9.66 26.39
C GLY A 8 20.69 8.88 25.24
N VAL A 9 19.35 8.85 25.14
CA VAL A 9 18.61 8.23 24.03
C VAL A 9 18.05 9.32 23.12
N GLU A 10 18.21 9.15 21.80
CA GLU A 10 17.58 10.02 20.82
C GLU A 10 16.05 9.89 20.95
N TYR A 11 15.40 10.99 21.29
CA TYR A 11 13.96 11.04 21.40
C TYR A 11 13.36 10.91 20.00
N VAL A 12 12.72 9.77 19.73
CA VAL A 12 11.87 9.58 18.56
C VAL A 12 10.44 9.95 18.98
N PRO A 13 9.86 11.03 18.43
CA PRO A 13 8.48 11.37 18.72
C PRO A 13 7.59 10.18 18.41
N ARG A 14 6.73 9.79 19.35
CA ARG A 14 5.74 8.76 19.10
C ARG A 14 4.81 9.29 18.00
N ALA A 15 4.94 8.74 16.80
CA ALA A 15 4.02 9.06 15.73
C ALA A 15 2.61 8.61 16.14
N GLU A 16 1.69 9.55 16.24
CA GLU A 16 0.28 9.22 16.36
C GLU A 16 -0.17 8.60 15.05
N ILE A 17 -0.90 7.49 15.13
CA ILE A 17 -1.50 6.84 13.96
C ILE A 17 -2.90 7.43 13.83
N PRO A 18 -3.14 8.34 12.87
CA PRO A 18 -4.47 8.93 12.69
C PRO A 18 -5.45 7.88 12.18
N GLU A 19 -6.73 8.04 12.54
CA GLU A 19 -7.82 7.18 12.08
C GLU A 19 -7.83 7.04 10.56
N LEU A 20 -8.10 5.83 10.09
CA LEU A 20 -8.07 5.50 8.67
C LEU A 20 -9.37 5.96 8.01
N THR A 21 -9.26 6.86 7.03
CA THR A 21 -10.40 7.28 6.20
C THR A 21 -10.48 6.40 4.95
N ASP A 22 -11.66 6.36 4.33
CA ASP A 22 -11.90 5.62 3.09
C ASP A 22 -10.99 6.12 1.95
N GLU A 23 -10.72 7.43 1.85
CA GLU A 23 -9.81 7.95 0.83
C GLU A 23 -8.37 7.48 1.05
N ARG A 24 -7.90 7.47 2.31
CA ARG A 24 -6.56 7.01 2.66
C ARG A 24 -6.41 5.51 2.44
N LEU A 25 -7.44 4.73 2.76
CA LEU A 25 -7.45 3.30 2.48
C LEU A 25 -7.44 3.04 0.98
N LYS A 26 -8.24 3.77 0.19
CA LYS A 26 -8.25 3.64 -1.26
C LYS A 26 -6.88 3.95 -1.87
N ALA A 27 -6.25 5.04 -1.47
CA ALA A 27 -4.90 5.39 -1.93
C ALA A 27 -3.86 4.32 -1.56
N ALA A 28 -3.96 3.73 -0.36
CA ALA A 28 -3.08 2.62 0.03
C ALA A 28 -3.30 1.37 -0.86
N ILE A 29 -4.55 1.07 -1.20
CA ILE A 29 -4.89 -0.05 -2.10
C ILE A 29 -4.33 0.20 -3.51
N GLU A 30 -4.43 1.43 -4.03
CA GLU A 30 -3.84 1.83 -5.32
C GLU A 30 -2.33 1.53 -5.37
N GLU A 31 -1.59 1.92 -4.34
CA GLU A 31 -0.14 1.65 -4.23
C GLU A 31 0.17 0.15 -4.13
N LEU A 32 -0.61 -0.61 -3.37
CA LEU A 32 -0.43 -2.06 -3.27
C LEU A 32 -0.62 -2.75 -4.63
N VAL A 33 -1.59 -2.29 -5.43
CA VAL A 33 -1.80 -2.77 -6.80
C VAL A 33 -0.67 -2.33 -7.74
N SER A 34 -0.15 -1.11 -7.60
CA SER A 34 1.03 -0.64 -8.34
C SER A 34 2.24 -1.55 -8.10
N ILE A 35 2.49 -1.97 -6.86
CA ILE A 35 3.56 -2.92 -6.53
C ILE A 35 3.35 -4.27 -7.25
N GLN A 36 2.09 -4.76 -7.34
CA GLN A 36 1.77 -5.98 -8.11
C GLN A 36 2.03 -5.81 -9.61
N TYR A 37 1.76 -4.61 -10.15
CA TYR A 37 1.88 -4.32 -11.58
C TYR A 37 3.33 -4.18 -12.03
N PHE A 38 4.12 -3.34 -11.35
CA PHE A 38 5.50 -3.04 -11.76
C PHE A 38 6.49 -4.15 -11.42
N LYS A 39 6.19 -5.00 -10.44
CA LYS A 39 6.96 -6.22 -10.10
C LYS A 39 8.48 -6.01 -9.87
N GLU A 40 8.92 -4.82 -9.49
CA GLU A 40 10.35 -4.49 -9.38
C GLU A 40 11.10 -5.33 -8.33
N ASN A 41 10.41 -5.79 -7.29
CA ASN A 41 10.99 -6.62 -6.23
C ASN A 41 10.04 -7.76 -5.80
N HIS A 42 10.45 -9.01 -6.02
CA HIS A 42 9.64 -10.19 -5.70
C HIS A 42 9.18 -10.29 -4.23
N LYS A 43 9.99 -9.83 -3.27
CA LYS A 43 9.58 -9.82 -1.85
C LYS A 43 8.49 -8.79 -1.60
N ALA A 44 8.62 -7.60 -2.19
CA ALA A 44 7.63 -6.54 -2.09
C ALA A 44 6.30 -6.96 -2.72
N VAL A 45 6.33 -7.63 -3.87
CA VAL A 45 5.14 -8.19 -4.53
C VAL A 45 4.41 -9.16 -3.60
N ARG A 46 5.11 -10.13 -2.99
CA ARG A 46 4.45 -11.08 -2.07
C ARG A 46 3.85 -10.39 -0.85
N GLN A 47 4.57 -9.43 -0.25
CA GLN A 47 4.08 -8.69 0.91
C GLN A 47 2.85 -7.85 0.55
N ALA A 48 2.91 -7.13 -0.57
CA ALA A 48 1.78 -6.34 -1.04
C ALA A 48 0.56 -7.22 -1.34
N TRP A 49 0.75 -8.41 -1.91
CA TRP A 49 -0.35 -9.34 -2.17
C TRP A 49 -1.01 -9.81 -0.87
N ASN A 50 -0.22 -10.14 0.16
CA ASN A 50 -0.77 -10.55 1.46
C ASN A 50 -1.64 -9.44 2.07
N VAL A 51 -1.18 -8.19 2.02
CA VAL A 51 -1.95 -7.05 2.54
C VAL A 51 -3.21 -6.83 1.70
N LEU A 52 -3.08 -6.84 0.38
CA LEU A 52 -4.20 -6.69 -0.54
C LEU A 52 -5.24 -7.81 -0.35
N HIS A 53 -4.82 -9.04 -0.09
CA HIS A 53 -5.70 -10.17 0.15
C HIS A 53 -6.48 -10.03 1.48
N CYS A 54 -5.87 -9.47 2.52
CA CYS A 54 -6.56 -9.18 3.77
C CYS A 54 -7.62 -8.07 3.62
N LEU A 55 -7.37 -7.06 2.78
CA LEU A 55 -8.24 -5.88 2.63
C LEU A 55 -9.30 -6.06 1.54
N ALA A 56 -8.92 -6.65 0.41
CA ALA A 56 -9.72 -6.77 -0.81
C ALA A 56 -9.38 -8.08 -1.55
N PRO A 57 -9.88 -9.24 -1.09
CA PRO A 57 -9.51 -10.55 -1.61
C PRO A 57 -9.69 -10.71 -3.13
N GLU A 58 -10.82 -10.21 -3.66
CA GLU A 58 -11.12 -10.28 -5.10
C GLU A 58 -10.15 -9.46 -5.94
N LEU A 59 -9.75 -8.27 -5.45
CA LEU A 59 -8.78 -7.42 -6.12
C LEU A 59 -7.38 -8.04 -6.04
N ALA A 60 -7.03 -8.70 -4.94
CA ALA A 60 -5.77 -9.43 -4.79
C ALA A 60 -5.68 -10.61 -5.76
N GLN A 61 -6.79 -11.33 -5.95
CA GLN A 61 -6.85 -12.40 -6.94
C GLN A 61 -6.71 -11.84 -8.37
N LEU A 62 -7.45 -10.77 -8.68
CA LEU A 62 -7.31 -10.07 -9.96
C LEU A 62 -5.88 -9.58 -10.20
N ALA A 63 -5.21 -9.05 -9.19
CA ALA A 63 -3.84 -8.59 -9.31
C ALA A 63 -2.82 -9.73 -9.49
N ALA A 64 -3.10 -10.91 -8.96
CA ALA A 64 -2.28 -12.10 -9.19
C ALA A 64 -2.44 -12.64 -10.62
N ASP A 65 -3.68 -12.73 -11.09
CA ASP A 65 -4.03 -13.31 -12.40
C ASP A 65 -3.76 -12.34 -13.56
N ASN A 66 -4.12 -11.08 -13.37
CA ASN A 66 -3.95 -10.00 -14.36
C ASN A 66 -3.60 -8.66 -13.66
N PRO A 67 -2.30 -8.45 -13.33
CA PRO A 67 -1.85 -7.24 -12.66
C PRO A 67 -2.22 -5.95 -13.39
N LYS A 68 -2.23 -5.97 -14.73
CA LYS A 68 -2.61 -4.81 -15.54
C LYS A 68 -4.09 -4.46 -15.36
N ALA A 69 -4.98 -5.45 -15.44
CA ALA A 69 -6.42 -5.20 -15.25
C ALA A 69 -6.74 -4.71 -13.83
N ALA A 70 -6.05 -5.22 -12.80
CA ALA A 70 -6.17 -4.68 -11.46
C ALA A 70 -5.73 -3.21 -11.38
N PHE A 71 -4.58 -2.90 -12.00
CA PHE A 71 -4.04 -1.54 -12.06
C PHE A 71 -4.98 -0.57 -12.78
N ASP A 72 -5.47 -0.97 -13.96
CA ASP A 72 -6.38 -0.15 -14.75
C ASP A 72 -7.71 0.12 -14.01
N ARG A 73 -8.25 -0.90 -13.34
CA ARG A 73 -9.50 -0.82 -12.56
C ARG A 73 -9.41 0.17 -11.41
N ILE A 74 -8.30 0.16 -10.66
CA ILE A 74 -8.16 1.01 -9.47
C ILE A 74 -7.73 2.44 -9.82
N HIS A 75 -6.91 2.62 -10.87
CA HIS A 75 -6.45 3.94 -11.34
C HIS A 75 -7.38 4.60 -12.37
N GLY A 76 -8.49 3.95 -12.74
CA GLY A 76 -9.49 4.52 -13.64
C GLY A 76 -9.07 4.62 -15.10
N PHE A 77 -8.18 3.73 -15.57
CA PHE A 77 -7.87 3.59 -17.00
C PHE A 77 -9.01 2.94 -17.81
N ASP A 78 -10.09 2.54 -17.14
CA ASP A 78 -11.36 2.17 -17.76
C ASP A 78 -12.25 3.44 -17.90
N LYS A 79 -11.87 4.32 -18.83
CA LYS A 79 -12.77 5.34 -19.39
C LYS A 79 -13.10 4.94 -20.83
N GLY A 80 -14.23 4.26 -21.01
CA GLY A 80 -14.94 4.15 -22.29
C GLY A 80 -14.82 2.82 -22.99
#